data_AF-A0A094PNM0-F1
#
_entry.id   AF-A0A094PNM0-F1
#
_cell.length_a   1.000
_cell.length_b   1.000
_cell.length_c   1.000
_cell.angle_alpha   90.00
_cell.angle_beta   90.00
_cell.angle_gamma   90.00
#
_symmetry.space_group_name_H-M   'P 1'
#
loop_
_entity.id
_entity.type
_entity.pdbx_description
1 polymer ?
#
loop_
_entity_poly.entity_id
_entity_poly.type
_entity_poly.pdbx_seq_one_letter_code
_entity_poly.pdbx_strand_id
1 'polypeptide(L)'
;MSPKLGADVTRTDRPLSDGRTIRYYDTREQVRAANDKREKADQPGIGELRLDPLVNEWVVMAAHRQGRVFLPPKELCPLCPSTGENLTEVPENDYEVVVFDNKNPSLRLPEGDWALPDIVGPDTDKGTAAGKCEVICFTADHGQSFK
;
A
#
# COMPACT_ATOMS: atom_id res chain seq x y z
N MET A 1 0.20 8.57 -21.57
CA MET A 1 1.01 9.77 -21.21
C MET A 1 0.89 9.97 -19.72
N SER A 2 2.02 10.08 -19.01
CA SER A 2 2.08 10.40 -17.59
C SER A 2 1.49 11.80 -17.37
N PRO A 3 0.43 11.98 -16.56
CA PRO A 3 -0.12 13.31 -16.32
C PRO A 3 0.93 14.20 -15.63
N LYS A 4 1.12 15.41 -16.16
CA LYS A 4 1.81 16.49 -15.42
C LYS A 4 0.87 17.01 -14.34
N LEU A 5 1.37 17.03 -13.11
CA LEU A 5 0.72 17.58 -11.93
C LEU A 5 1.23 19.00 -11.66
N GLY A 6 0.74 19.63 -10.60
CA GLY A 6 1.30 20.91 -10.14
C GLY A 6 2.77 20.80 -9.70
N ALA A 7 3.44 21.94 -9.59
CA ALA A 7 4.84 22.06 -9.15
C ALA A 7 5.85 21.25 -9.99
N ASP A 8 5.65 21.19 -11.31
CA ASP A 8 6.53 20.50 -12.27
C ASP A 8 6.71 18.99 -11.99
N VAL A 9 5.78 18.37 -11.25
CA VAL A 9 5.79 16.94 -10.95
C VAL A 9 5.10 16.15 -12.07
N THR A 10 5.70 15.07 -12.50
CA THR A 10 5.08 14.09 -13.42
C THR A 10 4.73 12.82 -12.67
N ARG A 11 3.49 12.32 -12.85
CA ARG A 11 3.07 11.04 -12.28
C ARG A 11 3.12 9.94 -13.33
N THR A 12 3.89 8.88 -13.09
CA THR A 12 3.91 7.70 -13.95
C THR A 12 3.35 6.48 -13.22
N ASP A 13 2.27 5.91 -13.78
CA ASP A 13 1.60 4.74 -13.20
C ASP A 13 2.12 3.46 -13.87
N ARG A 14 2.46 2.44 -13.08
CA ARG A 14 2.93 1.13 -13.53
C ARG A 14 2.21 -0.01 -12.79
N PRO A 15 1.91 -1.13 -13.45
CA PRO A 15 1.37 -2.30 -12.78
C PRO A 15 2.46 -3.05 -11.99
N LEU A 16 2.08 -3.62 -10.85
CA LEU A 16 2.86 -4.59 -10.08
C LEU A 16 2.41 -6.02 -10.42
N SER A 17 3.23 -7.02 -10.06
CA SER A 17 3.02 -8.42 -10.46
C SER A 17 1.72 -9.04 -9.91
N ASP A 18 1.17 -8.50 -8.82
CA ASP A 18 -0.06 -8.93 -8.17
C ASP A 18 -1.30 -8.10 -8.55
N GLY A 19 -1.19 -7.26 -9.58
CA GLY A 19 -2.28 -6.43 -10.09
C GLY A 19 -2.47 -5.10 -9.34
N ARG A 20 -1.70 -4.83 -8.29
CA ARG A 20 -1.64 -3.49 -7.68
C ARG A 20 -0.98 -2.49 -8.64
N THR A 21 -1.16 -1.20 -8.36
CA THR A 21 -0.50 -0.11 -9.11
C THR A 21 0.53 0.58 -8.24
N ILE A 22 1.72 0.81 -8.79
CA ILE A 22 2.72 1.74 -8.26
C ILE A 22 2.71 3.03 -9.08
N ARG A 23 2.82 4.16 -8.39
CA ARG A 23 2.80 5.51 -8.96
C ARG A 23 4.08 6.20 -8.58
N TYR A 24 4.86 6.58 -9.57
CA TYR A 24 6.09 7.37 -9.43
C TYR A 24 5.76 8.84 -9.55
N TYR A 25 6.30 9.67 -8.67
CA TYR A 25 6.17 11.12 -8.69
C TYR A 25 7.56 11.73 -8.80
N ASP A 26 7.84 12.31 -9.96
CA ASP A 26 9.17 12.79 -10.31
C ASP A 26 9.14 14.27 -10.68
N THR A 27 10.09 15.06 -10.18
CA THR A 27 10.28 16.48 -10.52
C THR A 27 11.00 16.70 -11.85
N ARG A 28 11.51 15.62 -12.45
CA ARG A 28 12.20 15.60 -13.74
C ARG A 28 11.50 14.62 -14.67
N GLU A 29 11.69 14.78 -15.97
CA GLU A 29 11.17 13.84 -16.96
C GLU A 29 12.03 12.57 -16.97
N GLN A 30 11.69 11.63 -16.08
CA GLN A 30 12.33 10.32 -15.95
C GLN A 30 11.49 9.24 -16.65
N VAL A 31 12.15 8.30 -17.34
CA VAL A 31 11.45 7.15 -17.95
C VAL A 31 11.32 6.05 -16.91
N ARG A 32 10.07 5.67 -16.59
CA ARG A 32 9.75 4.54 -15.70
C ARG A 32 9.26 3.36 -16.54
N ALA A 33 10.13 2.39 -16.78
CA ALA A 33 9.89 1.26 -17.68
C ALA A 33 10.19 -0.12 -17.06
N ALA A 34 10.71 -0.18 -15.83
CA ALA A 34 10.96 -1.44 -15.16
C ALA A 34 9.67 -2.24 -15.01
N ASN A 35 9.78 -3.55 -15.19
CA ASN A 35 8.71 -4.50 -14.93
C ASN A 35 8.95 -5.13 -13.57
N ASP A 36 7.88 -5.31 -12.80
CA ASP A 36 7.92 -6.07 -11.56
C ASP A 36 8.17 -7.55 -11.89
N LYS A 37 9.33 -8.06 -11.46
CA LYS A 37 9.75 -9.45 -11.71
C LYS A 37 9.42 -10.40 -10.55
N ARG A 38 8.80 -9.91 -9.48
CA ARG A 38 8.44 -10.74 -8.33
C ARG A 38 7.39 -11.78 -8.73
N GLU A 39 7.40 -12.90 -8.04
CA GLU A 39 6.33 -13.88 -8.18
C GLU A 39 4.98 -13.25 -7.84
N LYS A 40 3.96 -13.61 -8.63
CA LYS A 40 2.60 -13.17 -8.40
C LYS A 40 2.08 -13.81 -7.11
N ALA A 41 1.53 -12.98 -6.23
CA ALA A 41 0.87 -13.43 -5.01
C ALA A 41 -0.59 -13.00 -4.99
N ASP A 42 -1.44 -13.81 -4.36
CA ASP A 42 -2.83 -13.44 -4.15
C ASP A 42 -2.95 -12.31 -3.12
N GLN A 43 -3.92 -11.43 -3.34
CA GLN A 43 -4.23 -10.35 -2.40
C GLN A 43 -5.15 -10.86 -1.29
N PRO A 44 -4.93 -10.45 -0.03
CA PRO A 44 -5.79 -10.87 1.08
C PRO A 44 -7.21 -10.31 0.93
N GLY A 45 -8.21 -11.01 1.47
CA GLY A 45 -9.60 -10.53 1.51
C GLY A 45 -9.79 -9.25 2.33
N ILE A 46 -11.01 -8.72 2.33
CA ILE A 46 -11.40 -7.60 3.20
C ILE A 46 -11.49 -8.07 4.66
N GLY A 47 -10.99 -7.24 5.59
CA GLY A 47 -11.05 -7.52 7.02
C GLY A 47 -12.43 -7.25 7.62
N GLU A 48 -12.54 -7.47 8.93
CA GLU A 48 -13.75 -7.14 9.70
C GLU A 48 -13.59 -5.77 10.38
N LEU A 49 -14.71 -5.10 10.62
CA LEU A 49 -14.80 -3.92 11.48
C LEU A 49 -15.67 -4.29 12.69
N ARG A 50 -15.15 -4.11 13.91
CA ARG A 50 -15.85 -4.47 15.15
C ARG A 50 -16.00 -3.25 16.04
N LEU A 51 -17.19 -3.01 16.58
CA LEU A 51 -17.41 -1.93 17.52
C LEU A 51 -16.90 -2.34 18.92
N ASP A 52 -16.09 -1.48 19.54
CA ASP A 52 -15.85 -1.52 20.98
C ASP A 52 -16.91 -0.65 21.67
N PRO A 53 -17.89 -1.24 22.39
CA PRO A 53 -18.99 -0.49 22.99
C PRO A 53 -18.57 0.29 24.24
N LEU A 54 -17.41 0.00 24.84
CA LEU A 54 -16.96 0.72 26.04
C LEU A 54 -16.46 2.12 25.69
N VAL A 55 -15.79 2.26 24.54
CA VAL A 55 -15.25 3.53 24.04
C VAL A 55 -16.02 4.07 22.83
N ASN A 56 -16.98 3.31 22.30
CA ASN A 56 -17.77 3.63 21.12
C ASN A 56 -16.90 3.88 19.87
N GLU A 57 -15.92 3.01 19.64
CA GLU A 57 -14.98 3.11 18.52
C GLU A 57 -14.99 1.86 17.64
N TRP A 58 -14.86 2.05 16.33
CA TRP A 58 -14.72 0.96 15.39
C TRP A 58 -13.26 0.52 15.27
N VAL A 59 -13.02 -0.77 15.50
CA VAL A 59 -11.70 -1.41 15.44
C VAL A 59 -11.58 -2.26 14.17
N VAL A 60 -10.53 -2.02 13.40
CA VAL A 60 -10.22 -2.79 12.19
C VAL A 60 -9.48 -4.08 12.53
N MET A 61 -10.05 -5.21 12.14
CA MET A 61 -9.48 -6.54 12.34
C MET A 61 -8.97 -7.10 11.00
N ALA A 62 -7.65 -7.13 10.83
CA ALA A 62 -6.97 -7.58 9.62
C ALA A 62 -5.99 -8.74 9.93
N ALA A 63 -6.53 -9.95 10.15
CA ALA A 63 -5.78 -11.11 10.64
C ALA A 63 -4.61 -11.54 9.72
N HIS A 64 -4.75 -11.37 8.40
CA HIS A 64 -3.69 -11.66 7.42
C HIS A 64 -2.41 -10.87 7.66
N ARG A 65 -2.47 -9.74 8.37
CA ARG A 65 -1.29 -8.92 8.69
C ARG A 65 -0.28 -9.61 9.60
N GLN A 66 -0.66 -10.69 10.29
CA GLN A 66 0.26 -11.50 11.09
C GLN A 66 1.37 -12.16 10.24
N GLY A 67 1.13 -12.38 8.94
CA GLY A 67 2.11 -12.92 8.01
C GLY A 67 3.09 -11.90 7.44
N ARG A 68 3.04 -10.63 7.88
CA ARG A 68 3.94 -9.59 7.38
C ARG A 68 5.38 -9.88 7.80
N VAL A 69 6.31 -9.64 6.88
CA VAL A 69 7.72 -9.50 7.21
C VAL A 69 7.87 -8.42 8.27
N PHE A 70 8.45 -8.78 9.42
CA PHE A 70 8.67 -7.89 10.55
C PHE A 70 10.16 -7.61 10.68
N LEU A 71 10.54 -6.32 10.55
CA LEU A 71 11.91 -5.83 10.68
C LEU A 71 12.94 -6.66 9.89
N PRO A 72 12.83 -6.70 8.54
CA PRO A 72 13.86 -7.34 7.74
C PRO A 72 15.19 -6.61 7.91
N PRO A 73 16.33 -7.30 7.72
CA PRO A 73 17.61 -6.64 7.54
C PRO A 73 17.54 -5.56 6.44
N LYS A 74 18.38 -4.52 6.54
CA LYS A 74 18.40 -3.41 5.59
C LYS A 74 18.49 -3.87 4.13
N GLU A 75 19.32 -4.88 3.88
CA GLU A 75 19.54 -5.47 2.55
C GLU A 75 18.26 -6.07 1.93
N LEU A 76 17.29 -6.43 2.77
CA LEU A 76 16.01 -7.05 2.41
C LEU A 76 14.83 -6.10 2.62
N CYS A 77 15.09 -4.79 2.68
CA CYS A 77 14.03 -3.80 2.82
C CYS A 77 13.10 -3.84 1.59
N PRO A 78 11.79 -4.15 1.76
CA PRO A 78 10.87 -4.27 0.64
C PRO A 78 10.51 -2.93 -0.01
N LEU A 79 10.95 -1.81 0.58
CA LEU A 79 10.67 -0.45 0.13
C LEU A 79 11.84 0.17 -0.64
N CYS A 80 13.03 -0.43 -0.57
CA CYS A 80 14.18 0.01 -1.35
C CYS A 80 13.97 -0.32 -2.83
N PRO A 81 14.65 0.38 -3.76
CA PRO A 81 14.66 0.02 -5.17
C PRO A 81 15.12 -1.43 -5.38
N SER A 82 14.59 -2.09 -6.42
CA SER A 82 15.03 -3.43 -6.78
C SER A 82 16.44 -3.40 -7.38
N THR A 83 17.30 -4.35 -6.99
CA THR A 83 18.70 -4.45 -7.45
C THR A 83 19.08 -5.87 -7.79
N GLY A 84 19.44 -6.14 -9.05
CA GLY A 84 19.87 -7.47 -9.48
C GLY A 84 18.83 -8.54 -9.17
N GLU A 85 19.15 -9.46 -8.26
CA GLU A 85 18.26 -10.54 -7.80
C GLU A 85 17.37 -10.13 -6.60
N ASN A 86 17.65 -9.00 -5.97
CA ASN A 86 16.84 -8.49 -4.86
C ASN A 86 15.64 -7.71 -5.39
N LEU A 87 14.48 -8.38 -5.44
CA LEU A 87 13.24 -7.83 -6.00
C LEU A 87 12.31 -7.31 -4.88
N THR A 88 11.88 -6.06 -4.98
CA THR A 88 11.13 -5.34 -3.93
C THR A 88 9.78 -4.80 -4.44
N GLU A 89 9.02 -4.08 -3.61
CA GLU A 89 7.79 -3.39 -4.05
C GLU A 89 8.05 -2.29 -5.09
N VAL A 90 9.30 -1.88 -5.28
CA VAL A 90 9.69 -0.82 -6.22
C VAL A 90 10.60 -1.43 -7.30
N PRO A 91 10.06 -1.78 -8.48
CA PRO A 91 10.83 -2.44 -9.54
C PRO A 91 11.95 -1.60 -10.15
N GLU A 92 11.82 -0.27 -10.12
CA GLU A 92 12.84 0.65 -10.61
C GLU A 92 14.10 0.60 -9.72
N ASN A 93 15.24 1.00 -10.28
CA ASN A 93 16.51 1.05 -9.58
C ASN A 93 16.72 2.34 -8.77
N ASP A 94 15.83 3.32 -8.89
CA ASP A 94 15.80 4.58 -8.16
C ASP A 94 14.39 5.21 -8.18
N TYR A 95 14.11 6.13 -7.27
CA TYR A 95 12.88 6.94 -7.25
C TYR A 95 13.00 8.20 -6.39
N GLU A 96 12.24 9.24 -6.74
CA GLU A 96 12.06 10.42 -5.89
C GLU A 96 10.97 10.15 -4.84
N VAL A 97 9.71 9.97 -5.29
CA VAL A 97 8.61 9.53 -4.41
C VAL A 97 7.81 8.44 -5.13
N VAL A 98 7.46 7.37 -4.40
CA VAL A 98 6.56 6.33 -4.89
C VAL A 98 5.38 6.10 -3.97
N VAL A 99 4.23 5.82 -4.57
CA VAL A 99 3.01 5.44 -3.86
C VAL A 99 2.47 4.16 -4.47
N PHE A 100 2.19 3.17 -3.64
CA PHE A 100 1.57 1.92 -4.09
C PHE A 100 0.58 1.38 -3.06
N ASP A 101 -0.39 0.61 -3.54
CA ASP A 101 -1.37 -0.03 -2.66
C ASP A 101 -0.65 -1.00 -1.71
N ASN A 102 -1.01 -0.99 -0.44
CA ASN A 102 -0.31 -1.77 0.58
C ASN A 102 -0.58 -3.26 0.38
N LYS A 103 0.48 -4.09 0.30
CA LYS A 103 0.38 -5.55 0.09
C LYS A 103 -0.44 -6.28 1.17
N ASN A 104 -0.44 -5.74 2.39
CA ASN A 104 -1.08 -6.37 3.55
C ASN A 104 -2.06 -5.37 4.21
N PRO A 105 -3.02 -4.82 3.47
CA PRO A 105 -3.76 -3.64 3.88
C PRO A 105 -4.65 -3.92 5.09
N SER A 106 -4.92 -2.91 5.93
CA SER A 106 -5.94 -3.04 6.99
C SER A 106 -7.36 -2.81 6.46
N LEU A 107 -7.48 -1.96 5.44
CA LEU A 107 -8.74 -1.60 4.79
C LEU A 107 -8.67 -1.98 3.30
N ARG A 108 -9.75 -2.50 2.73
CA ARG A 108 -9.87 -2.77 1.29
C ARG A 108 -11.18 -2.24 0.74
N LEU A 109 -11.25 -2.08 -0.57
CA LEU A 109 -12.48 -1.68 -1.24
C LEU A 109 -13.56 -2.74 -0.96
N PRO A 110 -14.75 -2.36 -0.46
CA PRO A 110 -15.86 -3.28 -0.24
C PRO A 110 -16.47 -3.73 -1.57
N GLU A 111 -17.19 -4.84 -1.53
CA GLU A 111 -18.03 -5.27 -2.65
C GLU A 111 -19.37 -4.53 -2.59
N GLY A 112 -19.73 -3.81 -3.66
CA GLY A 112 -21.00 -3.07 -3.75
C GLY A 112 -21.06 -1.82 -2.89
N ASP A 113 -22.30 -1.36 -2.63
CA ASP A 113 -22.56 -0.23 -1.74
C ASP A 113 -22.20 -0.60 -0.30
N TRP A 114 -21.61 0.35 0.43
CA TRP A 114 -21.12 0.13 1.78
C TRP A 114 -21.64 1.16 2.76
N ALA A 115 -22.06 0.69 3.93
CA ALA A 115 -22.41 1.49 5.08
C ALA A 115 -21.93 0.78 6.35
N LEU A 116 -21.72 1.56 7.42
CA LEU A 116 -21.53 0.99 8.75
C LEU A 116 -22.83 0.33 9.22
N PRO A 117 -22.76 -0.78 9.97
CA PRO A 117 -23.92 -1.34 10.66
C PRO A 117 -24.51 -0.33 11.65
N ASP A 118 -25.82 -0.45 11.89
CA ASP A 118 -26.49 0.32 12.94
C ASP A 118 -25.97 -0.08 14.32
N ILE A 119 -25.67 0.91 15.15
CA ILE A 119 -25.14 0.68 16.50
C ILE A 119 -26.29 0.31 17.44
N VAL A 120 -26.27 -0.92 17.94
CA VAL A 120 -27.26 -1.48 18.88
C VAL A 120 -26.58 -1.98 20.17
N GLY A 121 -25.49 -1.33 20.57
CA GLY A 121 -24.74 -1.70 21.78
C GLY A 121 -23.95 -3.01 21.59
N PRO A 122 -23.92 -3.92 22.58
CA PRO A 122 -23.19 -5.19 22.47
C PRO A 122 -23.63 -6.09 21.32
N ASP A 123 -24.86 -5.93 20.82
CA ASP A 123 -25.42 -6.71 19.72
C ASP A 123 -25.12 -6.12 18.33
N THR A 124 -24.24 -5.09 18.25
CA THR A 124 -23.88 -4.45 16.99
C THR A 124 -23.20 -5.44 16.05
N ASP A 125 -23.73 -5.59 14.85
CA ASP A 125 -23.17 -6.46 13.81
C ASP A 125 -21.75 -6.03 13.41
N LYS A 126 -20.97 -7.01 12.94
CA LYS A 126 -19.67 -6.71 12.34
C LYS A 126 -19.86 -6.01 11.00
N GLY A 127 -19.09 -4.94 10.78
CA GLY A 127 -18.92 -4.34 9.46
C GLY A 127 -17.80 -5.03 8.67
N THR A 128 -17.65 -4.63 7.41
CA THR A 128 -16.44 -4.90 6.63
C THR A 128 -15.47 -3.73 6.76
N ALA A 129 -14.17 -4.03 6.81
CA ALA A 129 -13.09 -3.04 6.93
C ALA A 129 -12.87 -2.29 5.61
N ALA A 130 -13.86 -1.50 5.20
CA ALA A 130 -13.86 -0.78 3.93
C ALA A 130 -12.89 0.40 3.93
N GLY A 131 -12.17 0.57 2.82
CA GLY A 131 -11.32 1.73 2.59
C GLY A 131 -10.13 1.39 1.70
N LYS A 132 -9.04 2.15 1.85
CA LYS A 132 -7.82 1.97 1.09
C LYS A 132 -6.60 2.16 1.98
N CYS A 133 -5.59 1.33 1.81
CA CYS A 133 -4.29 1.51 2.44
C CYS A 133 -3.22 1.61 1.36
N GLU A 134 -2.43 2.68 1.39
CA GLU A 134 -1.29 2.89 0.51
C GLU A 134 0.00 2.98 1.34
N VAL A 135 1.14 2.74 0.69
CA VAL A 135 2.47 2.99 1.22
C VAL A 135 3.08 4.11 0.40
N ILE A 136 3.69 5.08 1.08
CA ILE A 136 4.39 6.21 0.47
C ILE A 136 5.86 6.10 0.87
N CYS A 137 6.75 6.03 -0.12
CA CYS A 137 8.19 6.09 0.10
C CYS A 137 8.72 7.42 -0.44
N PHE A 138 9.41 8.17 0.40
CA PHE A 138 9.78 9.57 0.13
C PHE A 138 11.19 9.74 -0.45
N THR A 139 11.96 8.66 -0.50
CA THR A 139 13.32 8.65 -1.05
C THR A 139 13.76 7.21 -1.26
N ALA A 140 14.57 6.97 -2.30
CA ALA A 140 15.25 5.69 -2.50
C ALA A 140 16.37 5.43 -1.48
N ASP A 141 16.87 6.47 -0.82
CA ASP A 141 17.92 6.35 0.20
C ASP A 141 17.33 5.88 1.54
N HIS A 142 17.54 4.61 1.85
CA HIS A 142 17.11 3.97 3.10
C HIS A 142 17.54 4.72 4.37
N GLY A 143 18.72 5.36 4.34
CA GLY A 143 19.29 6.03 5.52
C GLY A 143 18.75 7.44 5.75
N GLN A 144 18.00 8.00 4.80
CA GLN A 144 17.48 9.35 4.90
C GLN A 144 16.17 9.44 5.67
N SER A 145 15.95 10.61 6.26
CA SER A 145 14.71 10.97 6.94
C SER A 145 14.38 12.42 6.63
N PHE A 146 13.13 12.81 6.85
CA PHE A 146 12.76 14.23 6.87
C PHE A 146 13.55 14.95 7.95
N LYS A 147 14.03 16.14 7.64
CA LYS A 147 14.65 17.04 8.62
C LYS A 147 13.58 17.85 9.34
#